data_AF-A0A2M8A806-F1
#
_entry.id   AF-A0A2M8A806-F1
#
_cell.length_a   1.000
_cell.length_b   1.000
_cell.length_c   1.000
_cell.angle_alpha   90.00
_cell.angle_beta   90.00
_cell.angle_gamma   90.00
#
_symmetry.space_group_name_H-M   'P 1'
#
loop_
_entity.id
_entity.type
_entity.pdbx_description
1 polymer ?
#
loop_
_entity_poly.entity_id
_entity_poly.type
_entity_poly.pdbx_seq_one_letter_code
_entity_poly.pdbx_strand_id
1 'polypeptide(L)'
;MDNYNVTKATGKFRGRNYTAWFTTEIPVNAGPWKLNGLPGLIIEAEDDAKAITLKVLKIEMNASDAKSHIFEIPRQGMLITLKEYVEKENTMRKSLKSNAMSKLSRENDAKFPAFDRSKYRLEFEFEWENNNIDKTKSEN
;
A
#
# COMPACT_ATOMS: atom_id res chain seq x y z
N MET A 1 18.66 -15.11 -10.62
CA MET A 1 17.78 -14.11 -11.26
C MET A 1 18.62 -13.15 -12.12
N ASP A 2 19.68 -13.69 -12.72
CA ASP A 2 20.88 -12.91 -13.02
C ASP A 2 21.03 -12.62 -14.51
N ASN A 3 19.90 -12.56 -15.23
CA ASN A 3 19.90 -12.58 -16.69
C ASN A 3 18.98 -11.55 -17.36
N TYR A 4 18.45 -10.59 -16.59
CA TYR A 4 17.69 -9.46 -17.14
C TYR A 4 18.43 -8.16 -16.88
N ASN A 5 18.54 -7.32 -17.90
CA ASN A 5 18.98 -5.95 -17.70
C ASN A 5 17.87 -5.16 -17.01
N VAL A 6 18.26 -4.45 -15.94
CA VAL A 6 17.32 -3.73 -15.09
C VAL A 6 17.67 -2.26 -15.04
N THR A 7 16.63 -1.43 -15.06
CA THR A 7 16.74 0.02 -14.89
C THR A 7 16.11 0.39 -13.55
N LYS A 8 16.80 1.26 -12.81
CA LYS A 8 16.32 1.79 -11.54
C LYS A 8 15.44 3.01 -11.77
N ALA A 9 14.28 3.04 -11.14
CA ALA A 9 13.39 4.19 -11.05
C ALA A 9 13.11 4.52 -9.58
N THR A 10 12.95 5.79 -9.26
CA THR A 10 12.50 6.24 -7.94
C THR A 10 11.20 7.01 -8.08
N GLY A 11 10.33 6.89 -7.08
CA GLY A 11 9.05 7.58 -7.09
C GLY A 11 8.45 7.68 -5.70
N LYS A 12 7.68 8.75 -5.47
CA LYS A 12 6.92 8.90 -4.22
C LYS A 12 5.49 8.45 -4.46
N PHE A 13 5.00 7.52 -3.63
CA PHE A 13 3.64 7.03 -3.69
C PHE A 13 3.09 6.81 -2.28
N ARG A 14 1.90 7.37 -2.00
CA ARG A 14 1.12 7.14 -0.77
C ARG A 14 1.89 7.38 0.54
N GLY A 15 2.75 8.42 0.55
CA GLY A 15 3.58 8.79 1.70
C GLY A 15 4.90 8.02 1.81
N ARG A 16 5.25 7.15 0.86
CA ARG A 16 6.53 6.45 0.82
C ARG A 16 7.33 6.81 -0.43
N ASN A 17 8.64 6.83 -0.30
CA ASN A 17 9.55 6.84 -1.42
C ASN A 17 9.91 5.39 -1.74
N TYR A 18 9.73 5.01 -3.00
CA TYR A 18 10.06 3.69 -3.52
C TYR A 18 11.23 3.79 -4.48
N THR A 19 12.12 2.82 -4.39
CA THR A 19 13.07 2.46 -5.44
C THR A 19 12.57 1.18 -6.10
N ALA A 20 12.34 1.22 -7.41
CA ALA A 20 11.90 0.08 -8.20
C ALA A 20 12.93 -0.23 -9.29
N TRP A 21 13.13 -1.52 -9.56
CA TRP A 21 13.92 -2.02 -10.67
C TRP A 21 13.00 -2.71 -11.66
N PHE A 22 13.03 -2.25 -12.90
CA PHE A 22 12.20 -2.78 -13.97
C PHE A 22 13.04 -3.22 -15.16
N THR A 23 12.52 -4.15 -15.96
CA THR A 23 13.16 -4.61 -17.19
C THR A 23 12.28 -4.36 -18.40
N THR A 24 12.86 -3.78 -19.45
CA THR A 24 12.21 -3.55 -20.75
C THR A 24 12.18 -4.81 -21.62
N GLU A 25 12.98 -5.83 -21.27
CA GLU A 25 13.03 -7.12 -21.98
C GLU A 25 11.69 -7.86 -21.91
N ILE A 26 10.91 -7.58 -20.85
CA ILE A 26 9.51 -7.99 -20.72
C ILE A 26 8.66 -6.71 -20.83
N PRO A 27 8.12 -6.37 -22.02
CA PRO A 27 7.43 -5.12 -22.28
C PRO A 27 5.98 -5.13 -21.72
N VAL A 28 5.81 -5.67 -20.52
CA VAL A 28 4.54 -5.68 -19.79
C VAL A 28 4.64 -4.62 -18.71
N ASN A 29 3.89 -3.53 -18.86
CA ASN A 29 3.80 -2.47 -17.86
C ASN A 29 2.97 -2.95 -16.65
N ALA A 30 3.61 -3.76 -15.82
CA ALA A 30 3.04 -4.31 -14.61
C ALA A 30 4.09 -4.34 -13.51
N GLY A 31 3.62 -4.43 -12.27
CA GLY A 31 4.48 -4.55 -11.11
C GLY A 31 3.71 -5.07 -9.91
N PRO A 32 4.42 -5.42 -8.84
CA PRO A 32 3.77 -5.94 -7.65
C PRO A 32 2.93 -4.84 -6.99
N TRP A 33 1.84 -5.26 -6.35
CA TRP A 33 0.90 -4.37 -5.66
C TRP A 33 0.32 -3.30 -6.59
N LYS A 34 0.48 -2.00 -6.25
CA LYS A 34 -0.04 -0.85 -7.00
C LYS A 34 1.05 -0.16 -7.83
N LEU A 35 2.27 -0.70 -7.84
CA LEU A 35 3.38 -0.12 -8.59
C LEU A 35 3.24 -0.52 -10.06
N ASN A 36 2.99 0.46 -10.90
CA ASN A 36 2.88 0.33 -12.35
C ASN A 36 3.31 1.64 -13.02
N GLY A 37 3.20 1.73 -14.34
CA GLY A 37 3.48 2.93 -15.11
C GLY A 37 4.89 2.98 -15.73
N LEU A 38 5.78 2.04 -15.39
CA LEU A 38 7.13 1.97 -15.96
C LEU A 38 7.13 1.20 -17.29
N PRO A 39 8.02 1.54 -18.24
CA PRO A 39 8.09 0.86 -19.53
C PRO A 39 8.73 -0.53 -19.38
N GLY A 40 7.98 -1.49 -18.85
CA GLY A 40 8.42 -2.86 -18.63
C GLY A 40 7.96 -3.43 -17.29
N LEU A 41 8.35 -4.66 -17.01
CA LEU A 41 7.95 -5.37 -15.79
C LEU A 41 8.82 -4.94 -14.62
N ILE A 42 8.19 -4.49 -13.52
CA ILE A 42 8.87 -4.24 -12.25
C ILE A 42 9.19 -5.60 -11.60
N ILE A 43 10.48 -5.90 -11.46
CA ILE A 43 10.96 -7.16 -10.90
C ILE A 43 11.28 -7.05 -9.41
N GLU A 44 11.59 -5.85 -8.93
CA GLU A 44 11.92 -5.58 -7.55
C GLU A 44 11.48 -4.16 -7.18
N ALA A 45 10.95 -3.99 -5.97
CA ALA A 45 10.63 -2.69 -5.42
C ALA A 45 10.83 -2.70 -3.91
N GLU A 46 11.49 -1.66 -3.40
CA GLU A 46 11.67 -1.44 -1.97
C GLU A 46 11.38 0.01 -1.59
N ASP A 47 10.99 0.22 -0.35
CA ASP A 47 10.90 1.57 0.21
C ASP A 47 12.18 1.98 0.94
N ASP A 48 12.40 3.29 1.12
CA ASP A 48 13.60 3.83 1.78
C ASP A 48 13.81 3.27 3.20
N ALA A 49 12.72 2.93 3.90
CA ALA A 49 12.75 2.37 5.24
C ALA A 49 12.97 0.84 5.27
N LYS A 50 13.03 0.18 4.11
CA LYS A 50 13.08 -1.29 3.96
C LYS A 50 12.00 -2.03 4.75
N ALA A 51 10.89 -1.36 5.00
CA ALA A 51 9.71 -1.96 5.63
C ALA A 51 8.96 -2.84 4.63
N ILE A 52 9.10 -2.54 3.33
CA ILE A 52 8.47 -3.27 2.23
C ILE A 52 9.56 -3.57 1.22
N THR A 53 9.80 -4.86 0.97
CA THR A 53 10.64 -5.33 -0.13
C THR A 53 9.84 -6.37 -0.90
N LEU A 54 9.54 -6.06 -2.15
CA LEU A 54 8.80 -6.91 -3.06
C LEU A 54 9.76 -7.36 -4.15
N LYS A 55 9.96 -8.67 -4.26
CA LYS A 55 10.80 -9.26 -5.28
C LYS A 55 10.01 -10.31 -6.02
N VAL A 56 10.07 -10.27 -7.34
CA VAL A 56 9.57 -11.36 -8.16
C VAL A 56 10.36 -12.61 -7.80
N LEU A 57 9.69 -13.76 -7.69
CA LEU A 57 10.35 -15.04 -7.40
C LEU A 57 10.45 -15.91 -8.65
N LYS A 58 9.42 -15.85 -9.50
CA LYS A 58 9.31 -16.65 -10.72
C LYS A 58 8.53 -15.88 -11.77
N ILE A 59 8.95 -16.00 -13.02
CA ILE A 59 8.23 -15.50 -14.19
C ILE A 59 7.97 -16.71 -15.08
N GLU A 60 6.70 -17.00 -15.32
CA GLU A 60 6.27 -18.06 -16.23
C GLU A 60 5.48 -17.43 -17.37
N MET A 61 5.90 -17.67 -18.62
CA MET A 61 5.24 -17.14 -19.81
C MET A 61 4.40 -18.25 -20.46
N ASN A 62 3.24 -18.55 -19.86
CA ASN A 62 2.32 -19.57 -20.37
C ASN A 62 1.16 -18.89 -21.14
N ALA A 63 1.39 -18.58 -22.42
CA ALA A 63 0.37 -17.94 -23.27
C ALA A 63 -0.89 -18.81 -23.47
N SER A 64 -0.74 -20.14 -23.40
CA SER A 64 -1.83 -21.11 -23.57
C SER A 64 -2.78 -21.22 -22.36
N ASP A 65 -2.31 -20.85 -21.17
CA ASP A 65 -3.05 -20.96 -19.90
C ASP A 65 -3.59 -19.62 -19.41
N ALA A 66 -3.59 -18.59 -20.27
CA ALA A 66 -4.21 -17.30 -20.02
C ALA A 66 -5.74 -17.39 -20.00
N LYS A 67 -6.30 -18.31 -19.22
CA LYS A 67 -7.64 -18.13 -18.68
C LYS A 67 -7.56 -16.85 -17.86
N SER A 68 -8.24 -15.81 -18.33
CA SER A 68 -8.45 -14.59 -17.56
C SER A 68 -9.01 -15.03 -16.22
N HIS A 69 -8.17 -15.08 -15.19
CA HIS A 69 -8.62 -15.22 -13.82
C HIS A 69 -9.22 -13.87 -13.50
N ILE A 70 -10.45 -13.65 -13.98
CA ILE A 70 -11.28 -12.57 -13.50
C ILE A 70 -11.44 -12.91 -12.02
N PHE A 71 -10.82 -12.09 -11.18
CA PHE A 71 -10.96 -12.21 -9.75
C PHE A 71 -12.46 -12.04 -9.46
N GLU A 72 -13.15 -13.15 -9.18
CA GLU A 72 -14.54 -13.09 -8.79
C GLU A 72 -14.58 -12.35 -7.46
N ILE A 73 -15.20 -11.18 -7.47
CA ILE A 73 -15.41 -10.43 -6.23
C ILE A 73 -16.19 -11.36 -5.30
N PRO A 74 -15.66 -11.66 -4.09
CA PRO A 74 -16.33 -12.56 -3.18
C PRO A 74 -17.74 -12.04 -2.92
N ARG A 75 -18.75 -12.86 -3.25
CA ARG A 75 -20.17 -12.50 -3.07
C ARG A 75 -20.59 -12.47 -1.59
N GLN A 76 -19.73 -12.99 -0.72
CA GLN A 76 -19.96 -13.06 0.72
C GLN A 76 -19.33 -11.83 1.38
N GLY A 77 -20.16 -10.93 1.91
CA GLY A 77 -19.72 -9.75 2.66
C GLY A 77 -20.38 -8.46 2.21
N MET A 78 -20.15 -7.39 2.95
CA MET A 78 -20.59 -6.05 2.57
C MET A 78 -19.49 -5.42 1.71
N LEU A 79 -19.80 -5.10 0.45
CA LEU A 79 -18.94 -4.23 -0.33
C LEU A 79 -18.94 -2.86 0.32
N ILE A 80 -17.78 -2.43 0.78
CA ILE A 80 -17.55 -1.10 1.32
C ILE A 80 -16.43 -0.43 0.53
N THR A 81 -16.50 0.88 0.43
CA THR A 81 -15.44 1.68 -0.16
C THR A 81 -14.19 1.66 0.71
N LEU A 82 -13.03 1.95 0.12
CA LEU A 82 -11.77 2.06 0.88
C LEU A 82 -11.87 3.14 1.97
N LYS A 83 -12.62 4.22 1.73
CA LYS A 83 -12.85 5.28 2.71
C LYS A 83 -13.63 4.77 3.93
N GLU A 84 -14.75 4.09 3.71
CA GLU A 84 -15.56 3.50 4.78
C GLU A 84 -14.78 2.44 5.57
N TYR A 85 -13.95 1.64 4.88
CA TYR A 85 -13.05 0.69 5.55
C TYR A 85 -12.09 1.40 6.52
N VAL A 86 -11.42 2.46 6.06
CA VAL A 86 -10.50 3.26 6.88
C VAL A 86 -11.23 3.90 8.08
N GLU A 87 -12.45 4.40 7.88
CA GLU A 87 -13.27 4.97 8.96
C GLU A 87 -13.68 3.92 10.00
N LYS A 88 -14.13 2.74 9.56
CA LYS A 88 -14.49 1.62 10.45
C LYS A 88 -13.28 1.14 11.25
N GLU A 89 -12.12 0.97 10.61
CA GLU A 89 -10.87 0.60 11.26
C GLU A 89 -10.47 1.62 12.34
N ASN A 90 -10.53 2.92 12.02
CA ASN A 90 -10.24 3.99 12.97
C ASN A 90 -11.20 3.99 14.17
N THR A 91 -12.49 3.73 13.92
CA THR A 91 -13.52 3.69 14.96
C THR A 91 -13.34 2.49 15.87
N MET A 92 -13.13 1.31 15.29
CA MET A 92 -12.83 0.07 16.02
C MET A 92 -11.57 0.22 16.87
N ARG A 93 -10.55 0.91 16.36
CA ARG A 93 -9.33 1.18 17.12
C ARG A 93 -9.58 2.12 18.30
N LYS A 94 -10.38 3.18 18.13
CA LYS A 94 -10.75 4.10 19.22
C LYS A 94 -11.49 3.36 20.32
N SER A 95 -12.44 2.48 19.97
CA SER A 95 -13.18 1.70 20.96
C SER A 95 -12.31 0.68 21.67
N LEU A 96 -11.43 -0.03 20.95
CA LEU A 96 -10.44 -0.94 21.55
C LEU A 96 -9.52 -0.21 22.53
N LYS A 97 -8.99 0.96 22.14
CA LYS A 97 -8.15 1.79 23.02
C LYS A 97 -8.91 2.21 24.27
N SER A 98 -10.16 2.67 24.13
CA SER A 98 -11.00 3.06 25.26
C SER A 98 -11.27 1.89 26.20
N ASN A 99 -11.60 0.72 25.66
CA ASN A 99 -11.87 -0.49 26.44
C ASN A 99 -10.60 -1.03 27.14
N ALA A 100 -9.42 -0.87 26.52
CA ALA A 100 -8.15 -1.19 27.16
C ALA A 100 -7.84 -0.21 28.28
N MET A 101 -8.03 1.11 28.04
CA MET A 101 -7.84 2.16 29.05
C MET A 101 -8.74 1.96 30.27
N SER A 102 -10.00 1.56 30.07
CA SER A 102 -10.93 1.33 31.19
C SER A 102 -10.54 0.15 32.08
N LYS A 103 -9.62 -0.71 31.64
CA LYS A 103 -9.12 -1.87 32.40
C LYS A 103 -7.76 -1.62 33.08
N LEU A 104 -7.13 -0.48 32.85
CA LEU A 104 -5.85 -0.13 33.47
C LEU A 104 -6.06 0.56 34.82
N SER A 105 -5.18 0.28 35.78
CA SER A 105 -5.16 1.01 37.06
C SER A 105 -4.82 2.48 36.82
N ARG A 106 -5.58 3.39 37.44
CA ARG A 106 -5.40 4.86 37.35
C ARG A 106 -4.06 5.33 37.92
N GLU A 107 -3.38 4.47 38.68
CA GLU A 107 -2.12 4.76 39.36
C GLU A 107 -0.89 4.66 38.42
N ASN A 108 -1.03 3.97 37.29
CA ASN A 108 0.03 3.90 36.29
C ASN A 108 -0.23 4.94 35.18
N ASP A 109 0.66 5.92 35.04
CA ASP A 109 0.71 6.89 33.93
C ASP A 109 1.11 6.24 32.58
N ALA A 110 0.65 5.02 32.34
CA ALA A 110 0.95 4.26 31.13
C ALA A 110 0.37 4.99 29.91
N LYS A 111 1.23 5.70 29.18
CA LYS A 111 0.90 6.31 27.90
C LYS A 111 0.95 5.24 26.81
N PHE A 112 -0.19 4.96 26.20
CA PHE A 112 -0.18 4.21 24.94
C PHE A 112 0.56 5.04 23.89
N PRO A 113 1.60 4.48 23.23
CA PRO A 113 2.32 5.20 22.19
C PRO A 113 1.35 5.68 21.11
N ALA A 114 1.66 6.84 20.52
CA ALA A 114 0.97 7.29 19.32
C ALA A 114 1.06 6.18 18.26
N PHE A 115 -0.06 5.88 17.62
CA PHE A 115 -0.08 4.81 16.65
C PHE A 115 0.50 5.31 15.35
N ASP A 116 1.70 4.83 15.10
CA ASP A 116 2.36 5.06 13.84
C ASP A 116 1.77 4.12 12.79
N ARG A 117 0.89 4.67 11.94
CA ARG A 117 0.37 3.98 10.75
C ARG A 117 1.52 3.53 9.83
N SER A 118 2.68 4.17 9.96
CA SER A 118 3.83 3.93 9.10
C SER A 118 4.36 2.49 9.15
N LYS A 119 4.20 1.88 10.33
CA LYS A 119 4.79 0.59 10.68
C LYS A 119 3.98 -0.62 10.22
N TYR A 120 2.69 -0.45 9.92
CA TYR A 120 1.77 -1.57 9.71
C TYR A 120 0.95 -1.51 8.43
N ARG A 121 0.88 -0.34 7.76
CA ARG A 121 0.12 -0.19 6.50
C ARG A 121 1.07 0.09 5.33
N LEU A 122 0.69 -0.43 4.17
CA LEU A 122 1.37 -0.10 2.91
C LEU A 122 1.13 1.38 2.53
N GLU A 123 -0.07 1.91 2.83
CA GLU A 123 -0.50 3.28 2.49
C GLU A 123 -0.61 4.15 3.75
N PHE A 124 -0.01 5.34 3.70
CA PHE A 124 -0.08 6.34 4.78
C PHE A 124 -0.96 7.51 4.44
N GLU A 125 -0.82 7.98 3.19
CA GLU A 125 -1.56 9.10 2.65
C GLU A 125 -2.63 8.56 1.72
N PHE A 126 -3.84 9.09 1.85
CA PHE A 126 -4.92 8.75 0.94
C PHE A 126 -5.23 9.87 -0.05
N GLU A 127 -5.68 9.50 -1.26
CA GLU A 127 -6.07 10.48 -2.30
C GLU A 127 -7.04 11.55 -1.79
N TRP A 128 -7.99 11.17 -0.93
CA TRP A 128 -8.95 12.10 -0.35
C TRP A 128 -8.35 13.02 0.73
N GLU A 129 -7.17 12.71 1.27
CA GLU A 129 -6.47 13.58 2.23
C GLU A 129 -5.74 14.71 1.49
N ASN A 130 -5.21 14.44 0.31
CA ASN A 130 -4.52 15.45 -0.53
C ASN A 130 -5.50 16.41 -1.22
N ASN A 131 -6.69 15.93 -1.62
CA ASN A 131 -7.72 16.74 -2.28
C ASN A 131 -8.34 17.85 -1.39
N ASN A 132 -8.11 17.83 -0.08
CA ASN A 132 -8.56 18.90 0.82
C ASN A 132 -7.57 20.08 0.91
N ILE A 133 -6.36 19.96 0.34
CA ILE A 133 -5.35 21.03 0.33
C ILE A 133 -5.55 21.94 -0.89
N ASP A 134 -6.08 21.43 -2.00
CA ASP A 134 -6.32 22.25 -3.20
C ASP A 134 -7.58 23.12 -3.11
N LYS A 135 -8.52 22.80 -2.21
CA LYS A 135 -9.72 23.62 -2.02
C LYS A 135 -9.51 24.86 -1.13
N THR A 136 -8.37 24.98 -0.46
CA THR A 136 -8.03 26.15 0.38
C THR A 136 -7.14 27.17 -0.34
N LYS A 137 -6.76 26.92 -1.59
CA LYS A 137 -5.95 27.85 -2.41
C LYS A 137 -6.71 28.58 -3.52
N SER A 138 -8.03 28.40 -3.63
CA SER A 138 -8.86 29.08 -4.65
C SER A 138 -9.79 30.16 -4.11
N GLU A 139 -9.61 30.59 -2.86
CA GLU A 139 -10.27 31.77 -2.29
C GLU A 139 -9.21 32.67 -1.66
N ASN A 140 -8.64 33.58 -2.47
CA ASN A 140 -8.12 34.89 -2.09
C ASN A 140 -7.87 35.71 -3.35
#